data_AF-A0A2V5J1D2-F1
#
_entry.id   AF-A0A2V5J1D2-F1
#
_cell.length_a   1.000
_cell.length_b   1.000
_cell.length_c   1.000
_cell.angle_alpha   90.00
_cell.angle_beta   90.00
_cell.angle_gamma   90.00
#
_symmetry.space_group_name_H-M   'P 1'
#
loop_
_entity.id
_entity.type
_entity.pdbx_description
1 polymer ?
#
loop_
_entity_poly.entity_id
_entity_poly.type
_entity_poly.pdbx_seq_one_letter_code
_entity_poly.pdbx_strand_id
1 'polypeptide(L)'
;MWTVPPAVHSSFNSDFAREITRRFEHGRFLIIGGNADKLKSQFTAAEREAEAWTYDDLASKVSRGGDKAAFETAIWLYPSAQHDDGTVADALSRCANAIILVPRPGADPATRRPQLVECFGRFGFVPDYECDLIDLDPGAVCLRRQPSKEPDELVAPVERTLARLNSQLGSLRRTLEIRGSELEGAQRHIAALEEKLLKLKEYRRELRTLKEQRQTLRKSAERRIGQILLAPYRLPEK
;
A
#
# COMPACT_ATOMS: atom_id res chain seq x y z
N MET A 1 -17.81 -0.05 12.50
CA MET A 1 -17.15 1.13 11.93
C MET A 1 -15.79 0.65 11.43
N TRP A 2 -15.69 0.34 10.13
CA TRP A 2 -14.49 -0.25 9.57
C TRP A 2 -13.55 0.88 9.19
N THR A 3 -12.48 1.08 9.96
CA THR A 3 -11.38 1.96 9.60
C THR A 3 -10.65 1.34 8.42
N VAL A 4 -10.88 1.90 7.23
CA VAL A 4 -9.98 1.76 6.08
C VAL A 4 -8.58 2.07 6.59
N PRO A 5 -7.56 1.21 6.37
CA PRO A 5 -6.19 1.55 6.72
C PRO A 5 -5.85 2.89 6.05
N PRO A 6 -5.27 3.86 6.77
CA PRO A 6 -4.85 5.11 6.16
C PRO A 6 -3.92 4.77 5.00
N ALA A 7 -4.15 5.42 3.85
CA ALA A 7 -3.26 5.35 2.70
C ALA A 7 -1.81 5.49 3.22
N VAL A 8 -0.95 4.55 2.84
CA VAL A 8 0.45 4.53 3.25
C VAL A 8 1.05 5.88 2.86
N HIS A 9 1.20 6.76 3.84
CA HIS A 9 1.78 8.07 3.64
C HIS A 9 3.24 7.88 3.25
N SER A 10 3.60 8.28 2.03
CA SER A 10 4.96 8.19 1.49
C SER A 10 5.89 9.19 2.21
N SER A 11 6.32 8.82 3.42
CA SER A 11 7.65 9.19 3.87
C SER A 11 8.61 8.46 2.94
N PHE A 12 9.37 9.21 2.12
CA PHE A 12 10.45 8.65 1.29
C PHE A 12 11.22 7.60 2.10
N ASN A 13 11.09 6.34 1.69
CA ASN A 13 11.70 5.20 2.36
C ASN A 13 13.23 5.41 2.35
N SER A 14 13.95 4.90 3.36
CA SER A 14 15.42 4.96 3.39
C SER A 14 16.07 4.35 2.15
N ASP A 15 15.34 3.48 1.45
CA ASP A 15 15.78 2.76 0.26
C ASP A 15 15.52 3.48 -1.07
N PHE A 16 14.95 4.69 -1.06
CA PHE A 16 14.57 5.40 -2.30
C PHE A 16 15.74 5.59 -3.27
N ALA A 17 16.87 6.12 -2.79
CA ALA A 17 18.06 6.29 -3.63
C ALA A 17 18.61 4.94 -4.13
N ARG A 18 18.55 3.89 -3.30
CA ARG A 18 19.05 2.56 -3.67
C ARG A 18 18.24 1.93 -4.81
N GLU A 19 16.92 2.08 -4.77
CA GLU A 19 16.04 1.53 -5.80
C GLU A 19 16.15 2.32 -7.13
N ILE A 20 16.32 3.64 -7.07
CA ILE A 20 16.60 4.45 -8.28
C ILE A 20 17.97 4.09 -8.86
N THR A 21 19.01 3.99 -8.04
CA THR A 21 20.39 3.72 -8.52
C THR A 21 20.58 2.31 -9.06
N ARG A 22 19.74 1.36 -8.66
CA ARG A 22 19.67 0.03 -9.29
C ARG A 22 19.10 0.08 -10.70
N ARG A 23 18.21 1.03 -10.99
CA ARG A 23 17.48 1.15 -12.27
C ARG A 23 18.14 2.09 -13.25
N PHE A 24 18.81 3.11 -12.73
CA PHE A 24 19.58 4.08 -13.48
C PHE A 24 21.06 3.86 -13.12
N GLU A 25 21.69 2.94 -13.85
CA GLU A 25 23.03 2.43 -13.54
C GLU A 25 24.13 3.50 -13.60
N HIS A 26 23.92 4.55 -14.40
CA HIS A 26 24.88 5.63 -14.65
C HIS A 26 24.18 6.99 -14.52
N GLY A 27 24.96 8.02 -14.22
CA GLY A 27 24.52 9.41 -14.34
C GLY A 27 24.46 10.25 -13.08
N ARG A 28 24.39 11.56 -13.33
CA ARG A 28 24.14 12.60 -12.32
C ARG A 28 22.64 12.79 -12.13
N PHE A 29 22.23 12.87 -10.86
CA PHE A 29 20.84 13.09 -10.48
C PHE A 29 20.58 14.54 -10.09
N LEU A 30 19.48 15.08 -10.60
CA LEU A 30 18.94 16.36 -10.14
C LEU A 30 17.68 16.09 -9.32
N ILE A 31 17.55 16.70 -8.14
CA ILE A 31 16.40 16.51 -7.25
C ILE A 31 15.74 17.87 -7.01
N ILE A 32 14.43 17.95 -7.28
CA ILE A 32 13.64 19.17 -7.10
C ILE A 32 12.43 18.89 -6.21
N GLY A 33 12.24 19.70 -5.18
CA GLY A 33 11.04 19.66 -4.33
C GLY A 33 11.25 19.08 -2.94
N GLY A 34 10.16 18.63 -2.30
CA GLY A 34 10.09 18.44 -0.84
C GLY A 34 11.14 17.50 -0.23
N ASN A 35 11.93 17.99 0.73
CA ASN A 35 13.03 17.27 1.37
C ASN A 35 14.15 16.84 0.40
N ALA A 36 14.44 17.64 -0.64
CA ALA A 36 15.52 17.39 -1.57
C ALA A 36 16.88 17.17 -0.87
N ASP A 37 17.15 17.86 0.23
CA ASP A 37 18.38 17.67 1.02
C ASP A 37 18.46 16.27 1.64
N LYS A 38 17.34 15.74 2.15
CA LYS A 38 17.29 14.38 2.71
C LYS A 38 17.56 13.35 1.62
N LEU A 39 16.96 13.52 0.44
CA LEU A 39 17.21 12.63 -0.69
C LEU A 39 18.66 12.75 -1.18
N LYS A 40 19.20 13.97 -1.27
CA LYS A 40 20.60 14.20 -1.61
C LYS A 40 21.54 13.41 -0.67
N SER A 41 21.31 13.46 0.64
CA SER A 41 22.08 12.66 1.60
C SER A 41 21.98 11.15 1.34
N GLN A 42 20.82 10.65 0.93
CA GLN A 42 20.65 9.23 0.56
C GLN A 42 21.42 8.86 -0.71
N PHE A 43 21.42 9.73 -1.73
CA PHE A 43 22.20 9.51 -2.95
C PHE A 43 23.71 9.60 -2.70
N THR A 44 24.17 10.52 -1.84
CA THR A 44 25.56 10.58 -1.41
C THR A 44 25.96 9.32 -0.65
N ALA A 45 25.10 8.79 0.22
CA ALA A 45 25.33 7.52 0.93
C ALA A 45 25.39 6.31 -0.01
N ALA A 46 24.74 6.40 -1.18
CA ALA A 46 24.81 5.40 -2.25
C ALA A 46 25.98 5.63 -3.23
N GLU A 47 26.92 6.52 -2.90
CA GLU A 47 28.09 6.89 -3.73
C GLU A 47 27.71 7.46 -5.11
N ARG A 48 26.60 8.22 -5.18
CA ARG A 48 26.14 8.84 -6.42
C ARG A 48 26.15 10.36 -6.36
N GLU A 49 26.45 10.96 -7.51
CA GLU A 49 26.43 12.41 -7.71
C GLU A 49 24.98 12.90 -7.83
N ALA A 50 24.50 13.60 -6.80
CA ALA A 50 23.16 14.20 -6.77
C ALA A 50 23.21 15.66 -6.33
N GLU A 51 22.47 16.52 -7.04
CA GLU A 51 22.24 17.91 -6.67
C GLU A 51 20.77 18.13 -6.28
N ALA A 52 20.56 18.83 -5.16
CA ALA A 52 19.25 19.30 -4.74
C ALA A 52 19.09 20.76 -5.14
N TRP A 53 18.09 21.09 -5.96
CA TRP A 53 17.77 22.45 -6.36
C TRP A 53 16.41 22.87 -5.80
N THR A 54 16.33 24.11 -5.36
CA THR A 54 15.06 24.78 -5.08
C THR A 54 14.41 25.27 -6.39
N TYR A 55 13.14 25.70 -6.33
CA TYR A 55 12.47 26.30 -7.49
C TYR A 55 13.18 27.59 -7.96
N ASP A 56 13.75 28.37 -7.04
CA ASP A 56 14.50 29.59 -7.36
C ASP A 56 15.89 29.29 -7.96
N ASP A 57 16.54 28.22 -7.50
CA ASP A 57 17.78 27.71 -8.11
C ASP A 57 17.54 27.26 -9.55
N LEU A 58 16.39 26.65 -9.82
CA LEU A 58 16.02 26.18 -11.15
C LEU A 58 15.98 27.35 -12.15
N ALA A 59 15.31 28.45 -11.80
CA ALA A 59 15.23 29.63 -12.67
C ALA A 59 16.60 30.30 -12.90
N SER A 60 17.42 30.41 -11.84
CA SER A 60 18.71 31.12 -11.88
C SER A 60 19.84 30.31 -12.52
N LYS A 61 19.90 28.99 -12.31
CA LYS A 61 20.95 28.11 -12.85
C LYS A 61 20.69 27.67 -14.28
N VAL A 62 19.43 27.45 -14.67
CA VAL A 62 19.07 27.16 -16.07
C VAL A 62 19.41 28.32 -16.99
N SER A 63 19.23 29.55 -16.52
CA SER A 63 19.58 30.77 -17.28
C SER A 63 21.09 30.98 -17.46
N ARG A 64 21.94 30.28 -16.69
CA ARG A 64 23.41 30.36 -16.77
C ARG A 64 24.05 29.21 -17.56
N GLY A 65 23.34 28.11 -17.80
CA GLY A 65 23.89 26.89 -18.40
C GLY A 65 23.74 26.84 -19.92
N GLY A 66 24.86 26.86 -20.64
CA GLY A 66 24.88 26.62 -22.09
C GLY A 66 24.76 25.13 -22.46
N ASP A 67 23.73 24.78 -23.22
CA ASP A 67 23.61 23.74 -24.25
C ASP A 67 24.06 22.28 -24.02
N LYS A 68 24.39 21.81 -22.82
CA LYS A 68 24.50 20.36 -22.56
C LYS A 68 23.71 19.93 -21.32
N ALA A 69 22.90 18.89 -21.47
CA ALA A 69 22.18 18.22 -20.39
C ALA A 69 23.18 17.84 -19.27
N ALA A 70 23.21 18.65 -18.21
CA ALA A 70 24.16 18.49 -17.12
C ALA A 70 23.84 17.27 -16.23
N PHE A 71 22.63 16.73 -16.36
CA PHE A 71 22.11 15.61 -15.59
C PHE A 71 21.52 14.54 -16.51
N GLU A 72 21.67 13.27 -16.14
CA GLU A 72 21.05 12.18 -16.91
C GLU A 72 19.58 12.01 -16.50
N THR A 73 19.30 12.08 -15.19
CA THR A 73 17.98 11.89 -14.63
C THR A 73 17.63 13.02 -13.65
N ALA A 74 16.46 13.62 -13.81
CA ALA A 74 15.89 14.54 -12.84
C ALA A 74 14.73 13.86 -12.08
N ILE A 75 14.62 14.14 -10.79
CA ILE A 75 13.57 13.68 -9.89
C ILE A 75 12.81 14.91 -9.45
N TRP A 76 11.53 14.97 -9.81
CA TRP A 76 10.65 16.06 -9.41
C TRP A 76 9.57 15.58 -8.44
N LEU A 77 9.66 16.09 -7.22
CA LEU A 77 8.69 15.89 -6.16
C LEU A 77 7.59 16.95 -6.27
N TYR A 78 6.57 16.65 -7.06
CA TYR A 78 5.56 17.64 -7.43
C TYR A 78 4.55 17.90 -6.29
N PRO A 79 4.12 19.16 -6.10
CA PRO A 79 3.12 19.53 -5.10
C PRO A 79 1.70 19.14 -5.53
N SER A 80 0.79 19.14 -4.55
CA SER A 80 -0.64 18.84 -4.76
C SER A 80 -1.36 19.90 -5.59
N ALA A 81 -0.99 21.18 -5.41
CA ALA A 81 -1.49 22.30 -6.19
C ALA A 81 -0.63 22.54 -7.44
N GLN A 82 -1.25 23.10 -8.48
CA GLN A 82 -0.55 23.58 -9.66
C GLN A 82 0.34 24.77 -9.29
N HIS A 83 1.64 24.68 -9.59
CA HIS A 83 2.61 25.70 -9.19
C HIS A 83 3.62 25.94 -10.32
N ASP A 84 3.23 26.76 -11.29
CA ASP A 84 4.02 27.09 -12.49
C ASP A 84 4.66 25.86 -13.15
N ASP A 85 3.88 24.77 -13.23
CA ASP A 85 4.33 23.47 -13.72
C ASP A 85 5.00 23.56 -15.10
N GLY A 86 4.54 24.48 -15.97
CA GLY A 86 5.11 24.71 -17.30
C GLY A 86 6.53 25.26 -17.26
N THR A 87 6.81 26.19 -16.34
CA THR A 87 8.15 26.78 -16.15
C THR A 87 9.11 25.74 -15.61
N VAL A 88 8.66 24.94 -14.64
CA VAL A 88 9.45 23.84 -14.07
C VAL A 88 9.71 22.76 -15.12
N ALA A 89 8.70 22.42 -15.93
CA ALA A 89 8.83 21.43 -16.99
C ALA A 89 9.80 21.87 -18.09
N ASP A 90 9.74 23.14 -18.55
CA ASP A 90 10.70 23.69 -19.52
C ASP A 90 12.13 23.59 -18.99
N ALA A 91 12.34 24.09 -17.77
CA ALA A 91 13.64 24.05 -17.12
C ALA A 91 14.20 22.63 -16.97
N LEU A 92 13.38 21.69 -16.47
CA LEU A 92 13.77 20.29 -16.32
C LEU A 92 14.05 19.61 -17.66
N SER A 93 13.28 19.95 -18.69
CA SER A 93 13.48 19.40 -20.04
C SER A 93 14.85 19.75 -20.60
N ARG A 94 15.39 20.94 -20.28
CA ARG A 94 16.71 21.38 -20.73
C ARG A 94 17.85 20.74 -19.92
N CYS A 95 17.59 20.35 -18.68
CA CYS A 95 18.61 19.85 -17.77
C CYS A 95 18.83 18.34 -17.81
N ALA A 96 17.79 17.56 -18.15
CA ALA A 96 17.81 16.09 -18.05
C ALA A 96 17.24 15.37 -19.27
N ASN A 97 17.65 14.12 -19.47
CA ASN A 97 17.15 13.24 -20.53
C ASN A 97 16.02 12.31 -20.05
N ALA A 98 15.97 12.02 -18.75
CA ALA A 98 14.90 11.30 -18.09
C ALA A 98 14.37 12.12 -16.90
N ILE A 99 13.06 12.07 -16.67
CA ILE A 99 12.39 12.80 -15.59
C ILE A 99 11.52 11.83 -14.81
N ILE A 100 11.76 11.70 -13.52
CA ILE A 100 10.97 10.88 -12.61
C ILE A 100 10.04 11.81 -11.85
N LEU A 101 8.74 11.66 -12.08
CA LEU A 101 7.71 12.39 -11.32
C LEU A 101 7.32 11.55 -10.11
N VAL A 102 7.41 12.13 -8.91
CA VAL A 102 7.00 11.47 -7.67
C VAL A 102 6.03 12.38 -6.90
N PRO A 103 4.85 11.89 -6.50
CA PRO A 103 3.90 12.70 -5.74
C PRO A 103 4.46 13.06 -4.36
N ARG A 104 4.27 14.32 -3.95
CA ARG A 104 4.46 14.68 -2.53
C ARG A 104 3.28 14.21 -1.68
N PRO A 105 3.47 14.04 -0.35
CA PRO A 105 2.37 13.79 0.56
C PRO A 105 1.24 14.81 0.39
N GLY A 106 0.02 14.32 0.15
CA GLY A 106 -1.17 15.13 -0.10
C GLY A 106 -1.43 15.49 -1.57
N ALA A 107 -0.54 15.14 -2.50
CA ALA A 107 -0.82 15.21 -3.93
C ALA A 107 -1.61 13.97 -4.39
N ASP A 108 -2.66 14.18 -5.19
CA ASP A 108 -3.41 13.09 -5.83
C ASP A 108 -2.76 12.73 -7.18
N PRO A 109 -2.11 11.56 -7.30
CA PRO A 109 -1.46 11.15 -8.54
C PRO A 109 -2.46 10.92 -9.68
N ALA A 110 -3.71 10.53 -9.38
CA ALA A 110 -4.71 10.25 -10.41
C ALA A 110 -5.06 11.51 -11.21
N THR A 111 -5.12 12.66 -10.54
CA THR A 111 -5.46 13.94 -11.16
C THR A 111 -4.23 14.71 -11.65
N ARG A 112 -3.14 14.75 -10.86
CA ARG A 112 -1.96 15.57 -11.19
C ARG A 112 -1.06 14.94 -12.24
N ARG A 113 -0.90 13.61 -12.23
CA ARG A 113 0.00 12.92 -13.17
C ARG A 113 -0.38 13.17 -14.63
N PRO A 114 -1.65 13.03 -15.09
CA PRO A 114 -2.02 13.31 -16.47
C PRO A 114 -1.67 14.74 -16.90
N GLN A 115 -1.91 15.73 -16.03
CA GLN A 115 -1.60 17.14 -16.31
C GLN A 115 -0.09 17.35 -16.51
N LEU A 116 0.73 16.78 -15.63
CA LEU A 116 2.19 16.90 -15.72
C LEU A 116 2.73 16.16 -16.96
N VAL A 117 2.21 14.97 -17.26
CA VAL A 117 2.56 14.22 -18.48
C VAL A 117 2.24 15.05 -19.72
N GLU A 118 1.08 15.71 -19.77
CA GLU A 118 0.70 16.59 -20.86
C GLU A 118 1.66 17.80 -20.97
N CYS A 119 2.03 18.42 -19.85
CA CYS A 119 3.01 19.51 -19.82
C CYS A 119 4.36 19.08 -20.41
N PHE A 120 4.87 17.91 -20.02
CA PHE A 120 6.13 17.36 -20.52
C PHE A 120 6.06 16.86 -21.97
N GLY A 121 4.89 16.43 -22.43
CA GLY A 121 4.64 16.05 -23.82
C GLY A 121 5.01 17.16 -24.81
N ARG A 122 4.81 18.43 -24.43
CA ARG A 122 5.20 19.60 -25.24
C ARG A 122 6.71 19.70 -25.50
N PHE A 123 7.53 19.05 -24.66
CA PHE A 123 8.99 19.04 -24.74
C PHE A 123 9.56 17.72 -25.28
N GLY A 124 8.69 16.81 -25.78
CA GLY A 124 9.09 15.53 -26.35
C GLY A 124 9.35 14.41 -25.33
N PHE A 125 8.81 14.55 -24.12
CA PHE A 125 8.86 13.52 -23.08
C PHE A 125 7.59 12.69 -23.09
N VAL A 126 7.74 11.38 -23.07
CA VAL A 126 6.64 10.43 -22.99
C VAL A 126 6.82 9.49 -21.80
N PRO A 127 5.74 8.99 -21.20
CA PRO A 127 5.82 7.99 -20.14
C PRO A 127 6.53 6.73 -20.61
N ASP A 128 7.59 6.36 -19.91
CA ASP A 128 8.23 5.06 -20.03
C ASP A 128 7.56 4.09 -19.05
N TYR A 129 6.54 3.39 -19.54
CA TYR A 129 5.81 2.39 -18.77
C TYR A 129 6.56 1.06 -18.61
N GLU A 130 7.68 0.86 -19.30
CA GLU A 130 8.56 -0.30 -19.04
C GLU A 130 9.35 -0.08 -17.73
N CYS A 131 9.61 1.17 -17.36
CA CYS A 131 10.21 1.55 -16.09
C CYS A 131 9.20 1.45 -14.92
N ASP A 132 9.19 0.31 -14.23
CA ASP A 132 8.18 -0.01 -13.21
C ASP A 132 8.45 0.62 -11.82
N LEU A 133 8.10 1.87 -11.59
CA LEU A 133 8.41 2.56 -10.33
C LEU A 133 7.45 2.25 -9.15
N ILE A 134 6.64 1.19 -9.23
CA ILE A 134 5.65 0.84 -8.21
C ILE A 134 6.27 0.66 -6.82
N ASP A 135 7.48 0.08 -6.74
CA ASP A 135 8.18 -0.16 -5.48
C ASP A 135 8.64 1.14 -4.79
N LEU A 136 8.79 2.23 -5.55
CA LEU A 136 9.18 3.54 -5.03
C LEU A 136 7.96 4.30 -4.52
N ASP A 137 6.99 4.49 -5.41
CA ASP A 137 5.69 5.09 -5.11
C ASP A 137 4.72 4.68 -6.22
N PRO A 138 3.51 4.18 -5.89
CA PRO A 138 2.54 3.75 -6.90
C PRO A 138 2.07 4.87 -7.83
N GLY A 139 2.21 6.13 -7.41
CA GLY A 139 1.94 7.32 -8.21
C GLY A 139 3.15 7.83 -9.01
N ALA A 140 4.32 7.22 -8.87
CA ALA A 140 5.52 7.63 -9.61
C ALA A 140 5.46 7.22 -11.08
N VAL A 141 6.03 8.05 -11.94
CA VAL A 141 6.16 7.76 -13.38
C VAL A 141 7.49 8.26 -13.92
N CYS A 142 8.14 7.42 -14.74
CA CYS A 142 9.32 7.82 -15.49
C CYS A 142 8.88 8.41 -16.83
N LEU A 143 9.39 9.58 -17.18
CA LEU A 143 9.28 10.18 -18.50
C LEU A 143 10.65 10.13 -19.16
N ARG A 144 10.71 9.69 -20.41
CA ARG A 144 11.94 9.70 -21.20
C ARG A 144 11.78 10.58 -22.43
N ARG A 145 12.84 11.30 -22.77
CA ARG A 145 12.91 12.03 -24.03
C ARG A 145 12.93 11.00 -25.16
N GLN A 146 11.88 10.97 -25.97
CA GLN A 146 11.85 10.18 -27.19
C GLN A 146 11.84 11.14 -28.38
N PRO A 147 12.72 10.97 -29.39
CA PRO A 147 12.52 11.63 -30.67
C PRO A 147 11.15 11.18 -31.19
N SER A 148 10.39 12.09 -31.80
CA SER A 148 9.02 11.84 -32.27
C SER A 148 8.92 10.50 -33.00
N LYS A 149 8.42 9.47 -32.30
CA LYS A 149 8.15 8.16 -32.88
C LYS A 149 6.76 8.19 -33.49
N GLU A 150 6.62 7.52 -34.62
CA GLU A 150 5.32 7.29 -35.24
C GLU A 150 4.38 6.56 -34.26
N PRO A 151 3.07 6.88 -34.26
CA PRO A 151 2.11 6.31 -33.31
C PRO A 151 2.04 4.77 -33.35
N ASP A 152 2.35 4.15 -34.49
CA ASP A 152 2.41 2.68 -34.64
C ASP A 152 3.51 2.02 -33.77
N GLU A 153 4.61 2.73 -33.48
CA GLU A 153 5.67 2.20 -32.61
C GLU A 153 5.28 2.20 -31.12
N LEU A 154 4.24 2.97 -30.75
CA LEU A 154 3.75 3.10 -29.37
C LEU A 154 2.70 2.04 -29.00
N VAL A 155 2.11 1.36 -29.99
CA VAL A 155 1.04 0.37 -29.77
C VAL A 155 1.56 -0.82 -28.95
N ALA A 156 2.70 -1.40 -29.33
CA ALA A 156 3.21 -2.60 -28.66
C ALA A 156 3.63 -2.38 -27.18
N PRO A 157 4.31 -1.28 -26.81
CA PRO A 157 4.54 -0.93 -25.41
C PRO A 157 3.23 -0.71 -24.63
N VAL A 158 2.27 0.02 -25.20
CA VAL A 158 0.98 0.28 -24.56
C VAL A 158 0.22 -1.03 -24.32
N GLU A 159 0.09 -1.89 -25.31
CA GLU A 159 -0.55 -3.20 -25.17
C GLU A 159 0.12 -4.08 -24.11
N ARG A 160 1.46 -4.10 -24.05
CA ARG A 160 2.20 -4.82 -23.00
C ARG A 160 1.86 -4.30 -21.61
N THR A 161 1.71 -2.98 -21.47
CA THR A 161 1.41 -2.36 -20.18
C THR A 161 -0.04 -2.58 -19.76
N LEU A 162 -0.98 -2.52 -20.71
CA LEU A 162 -2.38 -2.88 -20.49
C LEU A 162 -2.52 -4.37 -20.10
N ALA A 163 -1.81 -5.27 -20.78
CA ALA A 163 -1.79 -6.69 -20.44
C ALA A 163 -1.26 -6.92 -19.01
N ARG A 164 -0.19 -6.22 -18.63
CA ARG A 164 0.35 -6.24 -17.26
C ARG A 164 -0.68 -5.75 -16.24
N LEU A 165 -1.30 -4.59 -16.49
CA LEU A 165 -2.33 -4.02 -15.60
C LEU A 165 -3.52 -4.98 -15.44
N ASN A 166 -4.00 -5.57 -16.53
CA ASN A 166 -5.08 -6.53 -16.49
C ASN A 166 -4.71 -7.78 -15.68
N SER A 167 -3.47 -8.26 -15.79
CA SER A 167 -2.99 -9.39 -14.98
C SER A 167 -2.95 -9.08 -13.48
N GLN A 168 -2.52 -7.86 -13.11
CA GLN A 168 -2.45 -7.39 -11.73
C GLN A 168 -3.85 -7.16 -11.15
N LEU A 169 -4.77 -6.57 -11.92
CA LEU A 169 -6.17 -6.44 -11.52
C LEU A 169 -6.82 -7.82 -11.32
N GLY A 170 -6.52 -8.79 -12.19
CA GLY A 170 -6.99 -10.16 -12.06
C GLY A 170 -6.43 -10.89 -10.84
N SER A 171 -5.18 -10.65 -10.43
CA SER A 171 -4.62 -11.23 -9.20
C SER A 171 -5.19 -10.58 -7.94
N LEU A 172 -5.35 -9.26 -7.93
CA LEU A 172 -5.96 -8.51 -6.82
C LEU A 172 -7.43 -8.93 -6.62
N ARG A 173 -8.21 -9.03 -7.70
CA ARG A 173 -9.59 -9.50 -7.64
C ARG A 173 -9.70 -10.89 -7.02
N ARG A 174 -8.88 -11.85 -7.47
CA ARG A 174 -8.84 -13.20 -6.90
C ARG A 174 -8.50 -13.18 -5.40
N THR A 175 -7.54 -12.35 -5.01
CA THR A 175 -7.16 -12.21 -3.60
C THR A 175 -8.32 -11.66 -2.77
N LEU A 176 -9.04 -10.64 -3.26
CA LEU A 176 -10.23 -10.10 -2.59
C LEU A 176 -11.34 -11.15 -2.47
N GLU A 177 -11.59 -11.94 -3.52
CA GLU A 177 -12.58 -13.02 -3.49
C GLU A 177 -12.21 -14.09 -2.46
N ILE A 178 -10.93 -14.51 -2.39
CA ILE A 178 -10.44 -15.44 -1.36
C ILE A 178 -10.64 -14.87 0.03
N ARG A 179 -10.19 -13.63 0.28
CA ARG A 179 -10.35 -12.98 1.60
C ARG A 179 -11.81 -12.79 1.99
N GLY A 180 -12.68 -12.49 1.02
CA GLY A 180 -14.13 -12.45 1.23
C GLY A 180 -14.67 -13.80 1.68
N SER A 181 -14.30 -14.89 1.00
CA SER A 181 -14.73 -16.24 1.35
C SER A 181 -14.21 -16.70 2.73
N GLU A 182 -12.98 -16.33 3.09
CA GLU A 182 -12.39 -16.58 4.41
C GLU A 182 -13.15 -15.84 5.50
N LEU A 183 -13.49 -14.57 5.28
CA LEU A 183 -14.24 -13.74 6.20
C LEU A 183 -15.64 -14.31 6.45
N GLU A 184 -16.34 -14.70 5.38
CA GLU A 184 -17.64 -15.36 5.52
C GLU A 184 -17.54 -16.68 6.27
N GLY A 185 -16.50 -17.47 5.99
CA GLY A 185 -16.22 -18.71 6.71
C GLY A 185 -16.01 -18.48 8.22
N ALA A 186 -15.22 -17.46 8.57
CA ALA A 186 -14.99 -17.05 9.94
C ALA A 186 -16.30 -16.60 10.63
N GLN A 187 -17.14 -15.83 9.93
CA GLN A 187 -18.41 -15.37 10.47
C GLN A 187 -19.39 -16.53 10.72
N ARG A 188 -19.47 -17.52 9.82
CA ARG A 188 -20.23 -18.76 10.05
C ARG A 188 -19.69 -19.55 11.24
N HIS A 189 -18.36 -19.61 11.39
CA HIS A 189 -17.75 -20.29 12.52
C HIS A 189 -18.06 -19.60 13.86
N ILE A 190 -18.02 -18.27 13.90
CA ILE A 190 -18.39 -17.47 15.07
C ILE A 190 -19.85 -17.75 15.46
N ALA A 191 -20.78 -17.70 14.50
CA ALA A 191 -22.19 -18.00 14.76
C ALA A 191 -22.40 -19.41 15.35
N ALA A 192 -21.67 -20.41 14.83
CA ALA A 192 -21.72 -21.78 15.37
C ALA A 192 -21.15 -21.88 16.80
N LEU A 193 -20.11 -21.09 17.13
CA LEU A 193 -19.58 -21.01 18.50
C LEU A 193 -20.56 -20.31 19.44
N GLU A 194 -21.22 -19.24 18.99
CA GLU A 194 -22.24 -18.54 19.76
C GLU A 194 -23.42 -19.46 20.09
N GLU A 195 -23.88 -20.27 19.14
CA GLU A 195 -24.93 -21.25 19.38
C GLU A 195 -24.51 -22.30 20.44
N LYS A 196 -23.26 -22.81 20.34
CA LYS A 196 -22.72 -23.74 21.36
C LYS A 196 -22.63 -23.08 22.73
N LEU A 197 -22.25 -21.81 22.80
CA LEU A 197 -22.20 -21.06 24.05
C LEU A 197 -23.59 -20.87 24.66
N LEU A 198 -24.63 -20.67 23.84
CA LEU A 198 -26.02 -20.60 24.31
C LEU A 198 -26.46 -21.94 24.93
N LYS A 199 -26.24 -23.06 24.22
CA LYS A 199 -26.54 -24.42 24.74
C LYS A 199 -25.82 -24.72 26.06
N LEU A 200 -24.54 -24.34 26.17
CA LEU A 200 -23.79 -24.51 27.43
C LEU A 200 -24.36 -23.67 28.58
N LYS A 201 -24.87 -22.47 28.31
CA LYS A 201 -25.56 -21.64 29.32
C LYS A 201 -26.86 -22.31 29.78
N GLU A 202 -27.59 -22.94 28.88
CA GLU A 202 -28.82 -23.70 29.20
C GLU A 202 -28.51 -24.92 30.06
N TYR A 203 -27.58 -25.78 29.65
CA TYR A 203 -27.16 -26.95 30.44
C TYR A 203 -26.66 -26.56 31.84
N ARG A 204 -25.97 -25.42 31.96
CA ARG A 204 -25.53 -24.92 33.27
C ARG A 204 -26.70 -24.54 34.17
N ARG A 205 -27.82 -24.05 33.62
CA ARG A 205 -29.05 -23.76 34.39
C ARG A 205 -29.74 -25.06 34.82
N GLU A 206 -29.89 -26.03 33.92
CA GLU A 206 -30.46 -27.35 34.23
C GLU A 206 -29.65 -28.10 35.29
N LEU A 207 -28.32 -28.04 35.22
CA LEU A 207 -27.48 -28.64 36.24
C LEU A 207 -27.65 -27.98 37.62
N ARG A 208 -27.98 -26.68 37.67
CA ARG A 208 -28.30 -26.01 38.95
C ARG A 208 -29.63 -26.51 39.50
N THR A 209 -30.68 -26.54 38.67
CA THR A 209 -32.01 -27.01 39.10
C THR A 209 -31.97 -28.47 39.55
N LEU A 210 -31.26 -29.35 38.84
CA LEU A 210 -31.08 -30.75 39.24
C LEU A 210 -30.31 -30.90 40.56
N LYS A 211 -29.33 -30.04 40.83
CA LYS A 211 -28.62 -30.03 42.13
C LYS A 211 -29.54 -29.60 43.27
N GLU A 212 -30.38 -28.59 43.05
CA GLU A 212 -31.38 -28.14 44.01
C GLU A 212 -32.42 -29.24 44.28
N GLN A 213 -32.95 -29.88 43.23
CA GLN A 213 -33.84 -31.04 43.36
C GLN A 213 -33.18 -32.21 44.11
N ARG A 214 -31.92 -32.52 43.82
CA ARG A 214 -31.17 -33.55 44.57
C ARG A 214 -31.02 -33.17 46.04
N GLN A 215 -30.79 -31.90 46.35
CA GLN A 215 -30.65 -31.42 47.73
C GLN A 215 -31.97 -31.47 48.49
N THR A 216 -33.10 -31.14 47.85
CA THR A 216 -34.44 -31.24 48.44
C THR A 216 -34.82 -32.71 48.66
N LEU A 217 -34.61 -33.60 47.68
CA LEU A 217 -34.79 -35.05 47.85
C LEU A 217 -33.90 -35.61 48.95
N ARG A 218 -32.68 -35.09 49.13
CA ARG A 218 -31.81 -35.45 50.26
C ARG A 218 -32.41 -35.11 51.63
N LYS A 219 -33.23 -34.06 51.72
CA LYS A 219 -33.89 -33.63 52.95
C LYS A 219 -35.32 -34.20 53.10
N SER A 220 -35.85 -34.83 52.06
CA SER A 220 -37.20 -35.39 52.02
C SER A 220 -37.40 -36.59 52.96
N ALA A 221 -38.65 -36.83 53.36
CA ALA A 221 -39.05 -38.02 54.10
C ALA A 221 -38.88 -39.31 53.29
N GLU A 222 -39.07 -39.24 51.97
CA GLU A 222 -38.89 -40.37 51.03
C GLU A 222 -37.48 -40.95 51.10
N ARG A 223 -36.45 -40.10 51.20
CA ARG A 223 -35.07 -40.59 51.41
C ARG A 223 -34.89 -41.29 52.75
N ARG A 224 -35.51 -40.78 53.82
CA ARG A 224 -35.43 -41.40 55.15
C ARG A 224 -36.10 -42.77 55.13
N ILE A 225 -37.28 -42.87 54.53
CA ILE A 225 -38.02 -44.13 54.34
C ILE A 225 -37.21 -45.10 53.47
N GLY A 226 -36.65 -44.64 52.35
CA GLY A 226 -35.78 -45.45 51.50
C GLY A 226 -34.52 -45.93 52.21
N GLN A 227 -33.91 -45.12 53.09
CA GLN A 227 -32.78 -45.54 53.92
C GLN A 227 -33.17 -46.64 54.92
N ILE A 228 -34.36 -46.57 55.50
CA ILE A 228 -34.90 -47.60 56.41
C ILE A 228 -35.18 -48.90 55.65
N LEU A 229 -35.85 -48.80 54.49
CA LEU A 229 -36.20 -49.96 53.66
C LEU A 229 -34.97 -50.66 53.05
N LEU A 230 -33.93 -49.90 52.69
CA LEU A 230 -32.69 -50.43 52.11
C LEU A 230 -31.66 -50.87 53.16
N ALA A 231 -31.84 -50.51 54.44
CA ALA A 231 -30.90 -50.86 55.52
C ALA A 231 -30.57 -52.36 55.61
N PRO A 232 -31.52 -53.31 55.44
CA PRO A 232 -31.24 -54.75 55.52
C PRO A 232 -30.40 -55.29 54.34
N TYR A 233 -30.32 -54.55 53.23
CA TYR A 233 -29.68 -54.99 51.98
C TYR A 233 -28.33 -54.28 51.73
N ARG A 234 -27.88 -53.42 52.65
CA ARG A 234 -26.55 -52.81 52.55
C ARG A 234 -25.49 -53.85 52.89
N LEU A 235 -24.83 -54.36 51.85
CA LEU A 235 -23.62 -55.17 52.02
C LEU A 235 -22.54 -54.30 52.69
N PRO A 236 -21.80 -54.81 53.69
CA PRO A 236 -20.66 -54.10 54.24
C PRO A 236 -19.60 -53.91 53.15
N GLU A 237 -19.23 -52.65 52.88
CA GLU A 237 -18.07 -52.32 52.04
C GLU A 237 -16.81 -52.91 52.71
N LYS A 238 -16.04 -53.68 51.95
CA LYS A 238 -14.71 -54.18 52.33
C LYS A 238 -13.66 -53.10 52.13
#